data_AF-A0A089HP42-F1
#
_entry.id   AF-A0A089HP42-F1
#
_cell.length_a   1.000
_cell.length_b   1.000
_cell.length_c   1.000
_cell.angle_alpha   90.00
_cell.angle_beta   90.00
_cell.angle_gamma   90.00
#
_symmetry.space_group_name_H-M   'P 1'
#
loop_
_entity.id
_entity.type
_entity.pdbx_description
1 polymer ?
#
loop_
_entity_poly.entity_id
_entity_poly.type
_entity_poly.pdbx_seq_one_letter_code
_entity_poly.pdbx_strand_id
1 'polypeptide(L)'
;MLIGPVSEIVEQQLKATGLTTLRIGNANPYETSAAVSKYRLTYPPMSEQGRKNVFLLSGEVFAEGMAAVGYAMHEGLPILLSKRMELPYEVERFFMEHPTLNVYIFGSESVISREVETQIRTNMKGNVVRIPGASPYEISVNFSRFFDPHTGVGWNRDQPGRGDAFSIVPTTDWQLGVISGLFSHLGKHAPLLLIDRNKIPQAVQNYLRYLNPAKKSTQPPYMHAYVYGNFDSIGYETQVQIEEEIILREH
;
A
#
# COMPACT_ATOMS: atom_id res chain seq x y z
N MET A 1 0.11 -22.93 -3.17
CA MET A 1 -1.21 -22.28 -2.99
C MET A 1 -1.71 -21.77 -4.33
N LEU A 2 -3.01 -21.81 -4.57
CA LEU A 2 -3.70 -21.30 -5.76
C LEU A 2 -4.71 -20.26 -5.26
N ILE A 3 -4.55 -19.00 -5.67
CA ILE A 3 -5.41 -17.90 -5.22
C ILE A 3 -6.18 -17.37 -6.43
N GLY A 4 -7.50 -17.26 -6.29
CA GLY A 4 -8.36 -16.70 -7.32
C GLY A 4 -8.70 -17.68 -8.46
N PRO A 5 -9.02 -17.19 -9.68
CA PRO A 5 -9.57 -18.00 -10.77
C PRO A 5 -8.50 -18.81 -11.54
N VAL A 6 -7.65 -19.55 -10.82
CA VAL A 6 -6.67 -20.46 -11.44
C VAL A 6 -7.38 -21.72 -11.96
N SER A 7 -7.16 -22.09 -13.22
CA SER A 7 -7.84 -23.24 -13.83
C SER A 7 -7.47 -24.58 -13.16
N GLU A 8 -8.38 -25.54 -13.22
CA GLU A 8 -8.14 -26.89 -12.70
C GLU A 8 -7.02 -27.62 -13.44
N ILE A 9 -6.83 -27.32 -14.74
CA ILE A 9 -5.74 -27.88 -15.54
C ILE A 9 -4.39 -27.50 -14.95
N VAL A 10 -4.20 -26.24 -14.56
CA VAL A 10 -2.96 -25.78 -13.91
C VAL A 10 -2.76 -26.49 -12.57
N GLU A 11 -3.83 -26.68 -11.79
CA GLU A 11 -3.76 -27.42 -10.53
C GLU A 11 -3.36 -28.88 -10.72
N GLN A 12 -3.92 -29.57 -11.72
CA GLN A 12 -3.57 -30.95 -12.05
C GLN A 12 -2.12 -31.07 -12.50
N GLN A 13 -1.63 -30.14 -13.31
CA GLN A 13 -0.23 -30.08 -13.73
C GLN A 13 0.71 -29.92 -12.53
N LEU A 14 0.39 -29.04 -11.57
CA LEU A 14 1.17 -28.88 -10.34
C LEU A 14 1.15 -30.15 -9.46
N LYS A 15 0.01 -30.84 -9.36
CA LYS A 15 -0.07 -32.12 -8.62
C LYS A 15 0.75 -33.21 -9.31
N ALA A 16 0.77 -33.25 -10.64
CA ALA A 16 1.55 -34.22 -11.41
C ALA A 16 3.06 -34.04 -11.24
N THR A 17 3.56 -32.84 -10.89
CA THR A 17 4.97 -32.62 -10.53
C THR A 17 5.31 -33.01 -9.09
N GLY A 18 4.34 -33.54 -8.33
CA GLY A 18 4.51 -33.97 -6.93
C GLY A 18 4.25 -32.86 -5.90
N LEU A 19 3.76 -31.69 -6.30
CA LEU A 19 3.41 -30.62 -5.37
C LEU A 19 2.01 -30.82 -4.77
N THR A 20 1.85 -30.44 -3.51
CA THR A 20 0.52 -30.29 -2.91
C THR A 20 -0.05 -28.92 -3.23
N THR A 21 -1.37 -28.86 -3.42
CA THR A 21 -2.08 -27.61 -3.71
C THR A 21 -3.08 -27.30 -2.61
N LEU A 22 -3.23 -26.01 -2.32
CA LEU A 22 -4.27 -25.45 -1.47
C LEU A 22 -4.90 -24.30 -2.25
N ARG A 23 -6.21 -24.36 -2.47
CA ARG A 23 -6.97 -23.33 -3.18
C ARG A 23 -7.66 -22.40 -2.19
N ILE A 24 -7.56 -21.09 -2.44
CA ILE A 24 -8.21 -20.06 -1.63
C ILE A 24 -8.86 -19.03 -2.57
N GLY A 25 -10.13 -18.72 -2.33
CA GLY A 25 -10.88 -17.76 -3.13
C GLY A 25 -11.31 -18.30 -4.50
N ASN A 26 -11.85 -17.40 -5.31
CA ASN A 26 -12.48 -17.70 -6.60
C ASN A 26 -12.36 -16.48 -7.54
N ALA A 27 -13.25 -16.36 -8.55
CA ALA A 27 -13.22 -15.23 -9.47
C ALA A 27 -13.65 -13.88 -8.85
N ASN A 28 -14.32 -13.90 -7.69
CA ASN A 28 -14.74 -12.70 -6.98
C ASN A 28 -13.57 -12.16 -6.13
N PRO A 29 -13.05 -10.95 -6.43
CA PRO A 29 -11.92 -10.38 -5.69
C PRO A 29 -12.27 -10.03 -4.23
N TYR A 30 -13.52 -9.68 -3.94
CA TYR A 30 -13.97 -9.33 -2.60
C TYR A 30 -13.98 -10.57 -1.69
N GLU A 31 -14.61 -11.66 -2.16
CA GLU A 31 -14.59 -12.95 -1.46
C GLU A 31 -13.16 -13.48 -1.32
N THR A 32 -12.36 -13.40 -2.38
CA THR A 32 -10.95 -13.84 -2.36
C THR A 32 -10.14 -13.05 -1.35
N SER A 33 -10.31 -11.73 -1.27
CA SER A 33 -9.62 -10.90 -0.27
C SER A 33 -9.98 -11.29 1.16
N ALA A 34 -11.26 -11.58 1.43
CA ALA A 34 -11.71 -12.05 2.74
C ALA A 34 -11.17 -13.45 3.06
N ALA A 35 -11.23 -14.38 2.10
CA ALA A 35 -10.76 -15.76 2.28
C ALA A 35 -9.24 -15.82 2.53
N VAL A 36 -8.45 -15.08 1.75
CA VAL A 36 -7.00 -14.96 1.95
C VAL A 36 -6.69 -14.30 3.29
N SER A 37 -7.45 -13.28 3.68
CA SER A 37 -7.30 -12.62 4.98
C SER A 37 -7.60 -13.55 6.16
N LYS A 38 -8.66 -14.37 6.09
CA LYS A 38 -8.95 -15.39 7.12
C LYS A 38 -7.82 -16.41 7.20
N TYR A 39 -7.38 -16.92 6.06
CA TYR A 39 -6.27 -17.86 6.02
C TYR A 39 -4.98 -17.25 6.60
N ARG A 40 -4.69 -15.99 6.26
CA ARG A 40 -3.56 -15.23 6.81
C ARG A 40 -3.59 -15.19 8.34
N LEU A 41 -4.76 -15.01 8.95
CA LEU A 41 -4.90 -14.96 10.40
C LEU A 41 -4.73 -16.31 11.10
N THR A 42 -4.88 -17.44 10.39
CA THR A 42 -4.58 -18.77 10.96
C THR A 42 -3.08 -19.00 11.22
N TYR A 43 -2.21 -18.19 10.59
CA TYR A 43 -0.76 -18.23 10.74
C TYR A 43 -0.24 -16.89 11.25
N PRO A 44 -0.51 -16.48 12.50
CA PRO A 44 -0.31 -15.09 12.94
C PRO A 44 1.09 -14.55 12.59
N PRO A 45 1.21 -13.35 11.99
CA PRO A 45 2.50 -12.71 11.72
C PRO A 45 3.31 -12.57 13.01
N MET A 46 4.64 -12.46 12.88
CA MET A 46 5.51 -12.10 14.00
C MET A 46 5.27 -10.66 14.49
N SER A 47 4.89 -9.74 13.59
CA SER A 47 4.59 -8.35 13.94
C SER A 47 3.30 -8.25 14.77
N GLU A 48 3.28 -7.32 15.73
CA GLU A 48 2.05 -6.94 16.42
C GLU A 48 1.08 -6.25 15.44
N GLN A 49 1.63 -5.50 14.49
CA GLN A 49 0.89 -4.76 13.47
C GLN A 49 0.01 -5.70 12.63
N GLY A 50 0.56 -6.81 12.15
CA GLY A 50 -0.20 -7.77 11.35
C GLY A 50 -1.21 -8.60 12.15
N ARG A 51 -1.05 -8.70 13.48
CA ARG A 51 -2.00 -9.40 14.36
C ARG A 51 -3.22 -8.56 14.72
N LYS A 52 -3.05 -7.24 14.79
CA LYS A 52 -4.06 -6.33 15.36
C LYS A 52 -4.71 -5.40 14.34
N ASN A 53 -4.22 -5.36 13.11
CA ASN A 53 -4.67 -4.39 12.12
C ASN A 53 -4.98 -5.04 10.77
N VAL A 54 -5.88 -4.42 10.02
CA VAL A 54 -6.29 -4.82 8.67
C VAL A 54 -6.39 -3.58 7.79
N PHE A 55 -5.99 -3.72 6.52
CA PHE A 55 -6.14 -2.67 5.53
C PHE A 55 -7.39 -2.91 4.69
N LEU A 56 -8.14 -1.84 4.43
CA LEU A 56 -9.24 -1.82 3.48
C LEU A 56 -8.85 -0.94 2.30
N LEU A 57 -8.86 -1.52 1.11
CA LEU A 57 -8.60 -0.84 -0.16
C LEU A 57 -9.85 -0.90 -1.05
N SER A 58 -9.89 -0.11 -2.11
CA SER A 58 -10.94 -0.24 -3.13
C SER A 58 -10.63 -1.40 -4.08
N GLY A 59 -11.62 -2.24 -4.33
CA GLY A 59 -11.57 -3.24 -5.40
C GLY A 59 -11.88 -2.67 -6.79
N GLU A 60 -12.28 -1.40 -6.88
CA GLU A 60 -12.68 -0.74 -8.13
C GLU A 60 -11.61 0.25 -8.63
N VAL A 61 -10.88 0.89 -7.71
CA VAL A 61 -9.80 1.84 -8.03
C VAL A 61 -8.54 1.49 -7.24
N PHE A 62 -7.62 0.75 -7.87
CA PHE A 62 -6.42 0.22 -7.20
C PHE A 62 -5.41 1.31 -6.83
N ALA A 63 -5.33 2.41 -7.60
CA ALA A 63 -4.24 3.38 -7.50
C ALA A 63 -4.16 4.02 -6.10
N GLU A 64 -5.30 4.27 -5.46
CA GLU A 64 -5.35 4.88 -4.12
C GLU A 64 -4.98 3.93 -2.97
N GLY A 65 -5.03 2.61 -3.21
CA GLY A 65 -4.62 1.59 -2.25
C GLY A 65 -3.17 1.11 -2.41
N MET A 66 -2.54 1.44 -3.54
CA MET A 66 -1.26 0.84 -3.93
C MET A 66 -0.12 1.10 -2.94
N ALA A 67 -0.04 2.30 -2.36
CA ALA A 67 0.99 2.67 -1.39
C ALA A 67 0.92 1.86 -0.07
N ALA A 68 -0.21 1.21 0.21
CA ALA A 68 -0.41 0.40 1.41
C ALA A 68 0.23 -0.99 1.29
N VAL A 69 0.32 -1.52 0.05
CA VAL A 69 0.57 -2.94 -0.21
C VAL A 69 1.93 -3.39 0.30
N GLY A 70 3.00 -2.62 0.03
CA GLY A 70 4.35 -2.96 0.49
C GLY A 70 4.44 -3.06 2.01
N TYR A 71 3.82 -2.13 2.73
CA TYR A 71 3.76 -2.14 4.19
C TYR A 71 2.98 -3.35 4.71
N ALA A 72 1.81 -3.62 4.14
CA ALA A 72 0.98 -4.76 4.54
C ALA A 72 1.69 -6.10 4.31
N MET A 73 2.46 -6.23 3.23
CA MET A 73 3.24 -7.44 2.94
C MET A 73 4.33 -7.67 3.99
N HIS A 74 5.07 -6.63 4.36
CA HIS A 74 6.15 -6.74 5.34
C HIS A 74 5.65 -7.01 6.75
N GLU A 75 4.66 -6.24 7.18
CA GLU A 75 4.07 -6.41 8.50
C GLU A 75 3.06 -7.57 8.53
N GLY A 76 2.73 -8.19 7.40
CA GLY A 76 1.81 -9.31 7.31
C GLY A 76 0.36 -8.98 7.65
N LEU A 77 -0.10 -7.75 7.39
CA LEU A 77 -1.49 -7.34 7.60
C LEU A 77 -2.40 -8.00 6.55
N PRO A 78 -3.62 -8.44 6.96
CA PRO A 78 -4.66 -8.77 6.00
C PRO A 78 -5.06 -7.54 5.16
N ILE A 79 -5.47 -7.80 3.91
CA ILE A 79 -5.99 -6.79 2.99
C ILE A 79 -7.38 -7.23 2.54
N LEU A 80 -8.37 -6.36 2.74
CA LEU A 80 -9.74 -6.53 2.29
C LEU A 80 -10.06 -5.49 1.22
N LEU A 81 -11.01 -5.83 0.34
CA LEU A 81 -11.47 -4.95 -0.72
C LEU A 81 -12.92 -4.51 -0.49
N SER A 82 -13.24 -3.24 -0.69
CA SER A 82 -14.62 -2.75 -0.75
C SER A 82 -14.98 -2.26 -2.15
N LYS A 83 -16.28 -2.11 -2.41
CA LYS A 83 -16.76 -1.24 -3.49
C LYS A 83 -16.84 0.19 -2.96
N ARG A 84 -17.12 1.15 -3.85
CA ARG A 84 -17.29 2.55 -3.50
C ARG A 84 -18.43 2.78 -2.52
N MET A 85 -19.61 2.24 -2.83
CA MET A 85 -20.86 2.54 -2.10
C MET A 85 -21.38 1.35 -1.29
N GLU A 86 -20.65 0.25 -1.25
CA GLU A 86 -21.10 -1.01 -0.66
C GLU A 86 -19.92 -1.74 -0.01
N LEU A 87 -20.12 -2.21 1.22
CA LEU A 87 -19.25 -3.18 1.84
C LEU A 87 -19.71 -4.60 1.45
N PRO A 88 -18.94 -5.38 0.67
CA PRO A 88 -19.35 -6.72 0.27
C PRO A 88 -19.60 -7.62 1.49
N TYR A 89 -20.60 -8.50 1.37
CA TYR A 89 -21.04 -9.37 2.48
C TYR A 89 -19.90 -10.18 3.10
N GLU A 90 -18.98 -10.71 2.29
CA GLU A 90 -17.86 -11.53 2.77
C GLU A 90 -16.88 -10.72 3.63
N VAL A 91 -16.73 -9.43 3.32
CA VAL A 91 -15.88 -8.48 4.03
C VAL A 91 -16.56 -8.01 5.31
N GLU A 92 -17.86 -7.73 5.26
CA GLU A 92 -18.65 -7.46 6.46
C GLU A 92 -18.60 -8.64 7.45
N ARG A 93 -18.81 -9.86 6.96
CA ARG A 93 -18.68 -11.08 7.78
C ARG A 93 -17.29 -11.22 8.37
N PHE A 94 -16.23 -10.90 7.62
CA PHE A 94 -14.86 -10.91 8.15
C PHE A 94 -14.73 -9.98 9.36
N PHE A 95 -15.27 -8.75 9.27
CA PHE A 95 -15.25 -7.79 10.37
C PHE A 95 -16.06 -8.25 11.58
N MET A 96 -17.23 -8.86 11.37
CA MET A 96 -18.04 -9.43 12.46
C MET A 96 -17.32 -10.56 13.21
N GLU A 97 -16.55 -11.38 12.49
CA GLU A 97 -15.74 -12.45 13.08
C GLU A 97 -14.49 -11.93 13.80
N HIS A 98 -13.98 -10.75 13.41
CA HIS A 98 -12.75 -10.15 13.93
C HIS A 98 -12.95 -8.70 14.42
N PRO A 99 -13.92 -8.42 15.31
CA PRO A 99 -14.36 -7.05 15.60
C PRO A 99 -13.31 -6.22 16.34
N THR A 100 -12.27 -6.83 16.90
CA THR A 100 -11.22 -6.13 17.67
C THR A 100 -10.05 -5.65 16.81
N LEU A 101 -10.01 -5.97 15.52
CA LEU A 101 -8.96 -5.45 14.62
C LEU A 101 -9.14 -3.93 14.43
N ASN A 102 -8.05 -3.21 14.28
CA ASN A 102 -8.11 -1.83 13.78
C ASN A 102 -8.13 -1.85 12.25
N VAL A 103 -8.93 -0.99 11.64
CA VAL A 103 -9.10 -0.88 10.19
C VAL A 103 -8.45 0.40 9.69
N TYR A 104 -7.53 0.28 8.74
CA TYR A 104 -6.97 1.43 8.01
C TYR A 104 -7.51 1.45 6.59
N ILE A 105 -8.22 2.52 6.24
CA ILE A 105 -8.87 2.71 4.94
C ILE A 105 -7.93 3.52 4.05
N PHE A 106 -7.60 2.97 2.87
CA PHE A 106 -6.87 3.65 1.82
C PHE A 106 -7.78 3.88 0.62
N GLY A 107 -8.17 5.14 0.47
CA GLY A 107 -9.09 5.58 -0.56
C GLY A 107 -9.72 6.89 -0.12
N SER A 108 -9.90 7.81 -1.05
CA SER A 108 -10.69 9.02 -0.87
C SER A 108 -12.16 8.65 -0.69
N GLU A 109 -12.98 9.58 -0.18
CA GLU A 109 -14.44 9.38 -0.09
C GLU A 109 -15.08 9.16 -1.48
N SER A 110 -14.41 9.58 -2.55
CA SER A 110 -14.87 9.35 -3.92
C SER A 110 -14.75 7.88 -4.36
N VAL A 111 -13.87 7.11 -3.72
CA VAL A 111 -13.51 5.73 -4.09
C VAL A 111 -13.94 4.71 -3.03
N ILE A 112 -14.01 5.10 -1.76
CA ILE A 112 -14.62 4.35 -0.65
C ILE A 112 -15.44 5.35 0.15
N SER A 113 -16.76 5.30 0.02
CA SER A 113 -17.64 6.35 0.55
C SER A 113 -17.61 6.46 2.07
N ARG A 114 -18.10 7.60 2.56
CA ARG A 114 -18.24 7.83 3.99
C ARG A 114 -19.26 6.88 4.63
N GLU A 115 -20.27 6.45 3.88
CA GLU A 115 -21.26 5.47 4.32
C GLU A 115 -20.61 4.11 4.59
N VAL A 116 -19.73 3.64 3.69
CA VAL A 116 -18.97 2.39 3.89
C VAL A 116 -18.10 2.48 5.14
N GLU A 117 -17.37 3.58 5.32
CA GLU A 117 -16.59 3.80 6.55
C GLU A 117 -17.47 3.80 7.81
N THR A 118 -18.64 4.43 7.74
CA THR A 118 -19.58 4.49 8.87
C THR A 118 -20.11 3.10 9.22
N GLN A 119 -20.47 2.29 8.22
CA GLN A 119 -20.87 0.90 8.42
C GLN A 119 -19.78 0.09 9.12
N ILE A 120 -18.51 0.25 8.71
CA ILE A 120 -17.38 -0.43 9.36
C ILE A 120 -17.23 0.05 10.81
N ARG A 121 -17.29 1.36 11.07
CA ARG A 121 -17.22 1.92 12.42
C ARG A 121 -18.30 1.36 13.35
N THR A 122 -19.51 1.11 12.84
CA THR A 122 -20.60 0.50 13.62
C THR A 122 -20.31 -0.97 13.97
N ASN A 123 -19.66 -1.70 13.08
CA ASN A 123 -19.41 -3.14 13.24
C ASN A 123 -18.12 -3.46 14.02
N MET A 124 -17.20 -2.49 14.11
CA MET A 124 -15.89 -2.68 14.74
C MET A 124 -15.82 -2.15 16.17
N LYS A 125 -15.08 -2.86 17.02
CA LYS A 125 -14.65 -2.42 18.36
C LYS A 125 -13.25 -1.79 18.34
N GLY A 126 -12.43 -2.14 17.34
CA GLY A 126 -11.13 -1.51 17.09
C GLY A 126 -11.26 -0.16 16.39
N ASN A 127 -10.17 0.58 16.30
CA ASN A 127 -10.13 1.89 15.66
C ASN A 127 -10.32 1.75 14.15
N VAL A 128 -11.11 2.64 13.56
CA VAL A 128 -11.19 2.81 12.10
C VAL A 128 -10.53 4.14 11.75
N VAL A 129 -9.53 4.11 10.87
CA VAL A 129 -8.75 5.29 10.48
C VAL A 129 -8.66 5.33 8.97
N ARG A 130 -9.07 6.45 8.36
CA ARG A 130 -8.84 6.69 6.93
C ARG A 130 -7.53 7.46 6.76
N ILE A 131 -6.67 7.01 5.86
CA ILE A 131 -5.51 7.81 5.45
C ILE A 131 -6.01 9.00 4.63
N PRO A 132 -5.74 10.25 5.03
CA PRO A 132 -6.26 11.42 4.34
C PRO A 132 -5.66 11.57 2.95
N GLY A 133 -6.42 12.14 2.02
CA GLY A 133 -5.97 12.50 0.67
C GLY A 133 -7.10 12.38 -0.35
N ALA A 134 -7.11 13.30 -1.32
CA ALA A 134 -8.12 13.32 -2.39
C ALA A 134 -7.67 12.62 -3.68
N SER A 135 -6.43 12.11 -3.71
CA SER A 135 -5.81 11.50 -4.88
C SER A 135 -4.82 10.40 -4.45
N PRO A 136 -4.48 9.45 -5.34
CA PRO A 136 -3.45 8.44 -5.06
C PRO A 136 -2.10 9.06 -4.67
N TYR A 137 -1.79 10.22 -5.25
CA TYR A 137 -0.57 10.99 -4.96
C TYR A 137 -0.54 11.47 -3.50
N GLU A 138 -1.61 12.14 -3.07
CA GLU A 138 -1.72 12.63 -1.69
C GLU A 138 -1.77 11.48 -0.69
N ILE A 139 -2.52 10.41 -0.98
CA ILE A 139 -2.62 9.24 -0.09
C ILE A 139 -1.23 8.59 0.07
N SER A 140 -0.46 8.46 -1.02
CA SER A 140 0.91 7.91 -0.96
C SER A 140 1.85 8.74 -0.07
N VAL A 141 1.81 10.07 -0.21
CA VAL A 141 2.58 11.00 0.61
C VAL A 141 2.11 10.95 2.07
N ASN A 142 0.81 11.02 2.31
CA ASN A 142 0.25 11.05 3.65
C ASN A 142 0.50 9.74 4.38
N PHE A 143 0.44 8.58 3.71
CA PHE A 143 0.82 7.32 4.34
C PHE A 143 2.32 7.23 4.65
N SER A 144 3.19 7.77 3.77
CA SER A 144 4.62 7.87 4.06
C SER A 144 4.90 8.69 5.33
N ARG A 145 4.13 9.76 5.55
CA ARG A 145 4.23 10.58 6.77
C ARG A 145 3.58 9.92 7.99
N PHE A 146 2.52 9.15 7.77
CA PHE A 146 1.66 8.60 8.80
C PHE A 146 2.42 7.73 9.81
N PHE A 147 2.02 7.84 11.07
CA PHE A 147 2.38 6.94 12.15
C PHE A 147 1.28 6.93 13.21
N ASP A 148 0.73 5.76 13.48
CA ASP A 148 -0.20 5.53 14.58
C ASP A 148 0.58 5.06 15.82
N PRO A 149 0.69 5.86 16.89
CA PRO A 149 1.45 5.50 18.08
C PRO A 149 0.80 4.39 18.92
N HIS A 150 -0.50 4.13 18.74
CA HIS A 150 -1.22 3.09 19.49
C HIS A 150 -1.03 1.71 18.88
N THR A 151 -0.95 1.63 17.55
CA THR A 151 -0.85 0.36 16.83
C THR A 151 0.53 0.12 16.21
N GLY A 152 1.35 1.17 16.13
CA GLY A 152 2.64 1.16 15.44
C GLY A 152 2.53 1.07 13.92
N VAL A 153 1.36 1.37 13.34
CA VAL A 153 1.15 1.36 11.88
C VAL A 153 1.63 2.65 11.24
N GLY A 154 2.48 2.56 10.21
CA GLY A 154 2.89 3.68 9.37
C GLY A 154 4.40 3.82 9.22
N TRP A 155 4.83 4.60 8.24
CA TRP A 155 6.25 4.74 7.88
C TRP A 155 7.01 5.78 8.71
N ASN A 156 6.28 6.71 9.36
CA ASN A 156 6.84 7.76 10.21
C ASN A 156 7.91 8.64 9.53
N ARG A 157 7.69 9.03 8.28
CA ARG A 157 8.59 9.90 7.50
C ARG A 157 8.07 11.34 7.45
N ASP A 158 7.99 11.95 8.62
CA ASP A 158 7.47 13.30 8.81
C ASP A 158 8.46 14.22 9.55
N GLN A 159 9.70 14.25 9.07
CA GLN A 159 10.75 15.11 9.63
C GLN A 159 11.48 15.86 8.50
N PRO A 160 11.60 17.19 8.57
CA PRO A 160 12.22 17.96 7.50
C PRO A 160 13.72 17.67 7.42
N GLY A 161 14.24 17.53 6.19
CA GLY A 161 15.66 17.29 5.94
C GLY A 161 16.20 15.96 6.48
N ARG A 162 15.34 14.97 6.74
CA ARG A 162 15.74 13.65 7.27
C ARG A 162 16.58 12.84 6.28
N GLY A 163 16.35 13.01 4.99
CA GLY A 163 16.94 12.19 3.92
C GLY A 163 16.56 10.72 4.04
N ASP A 164 15.47 10.37 3.35
CA ASP A 164 14.88 9.03 3.33
C ASP A 164 14.99 8.37 1.94
N ALA A 165 14.65 7.09 1.89
CA ALA A 165 14.56 6.34 0.64
C ALA A 165 13.08 6.21 0.21
N PHE A 166 12.80 6.14 -1.08
CA PHE A 166 11.45 5.96 -1.63
C PHE A 166 11.43 4.98 -2.79
N SER A 167 10.30 4.31 -2.98
CA SER A 167 9.96 3.69 -4.26
C SER A 167 9.06 4.64 -5.04
N ILE A 168 9.29 4.79 -6.35
CA ILE A 168 8.48 5.67 -7.20
C ILE A 168 7.90 4.84 -8.34
N VAL A 169 6.57 4.84 -8.46
CA VAL A 169 5.81 4.06 -9.45
C VAL A 169 4.73 4.96 -10.08
N PRO A 170 4.48 4.85 -11.40
CA PRO A 170 3.36 5.54 -12.03
C PRO A 170 2.01 4.96 -11.56
N THR A 171 0.99 5.81 -11.40
CA THR A 171 -0.35 5.39 -10.94
C THR A 171 -1.05 4.39 -11.86
N THR A 172 -0.60 4.27 -13.10
CA THR A 172 -1.18 3.41 -14.13
C THR A 172 -0.65 1.98 -14.11
N ASP A 173 0.39 1.68 -13.33
CA ASP A 173 1.06 0.37 -13.33
C ASP A 173 1.00 -0.29 -11.94
N TRP A 174 -0.07 -1.05 -11.71
CA TRP A 174 -0.26 -1.75 -10.45
C TRP A 174 0.74 -2.91 -10.27
N GLN A 175 1.23 -3.51 -11.35
CA GLN A 175 2.19 -4.60 -11.30
C GLN A 175 3.52 -4.12 -10.73
N LEU A 176 4.01 -2.98 -11.22
CA LEU A 176 5.20 -2.33 -10.66
C LEU A 176 4.96 -1.88 -9.21
N GLY A 177 3.74 -1.49 -8.87
CA GLY A 177 3.33 -1.23 -7.48
C GLY A 177 3.55 -2.44 -6.57
N VAL A 178 3.08 -3.62 -6.97
CA VAL A 178 3.28 -4.88 -6.23
C VAL A 178 4.77 -5.23 -6.13
N ILE A 179 5.50 -5.14 -7.24
CA ILE A 179 6.94 -5.46 -7.29
C ILE A 179 7.75 -4.52 -6.41
N SER A 180 7.39 -3.24 -6.33
CA SER A 180 8.10 -2.24 -5.52
C SER A 180 8.15 -2.60 -4.03
N GLY A 181 7.16 -3.38 -3.55
CA GLY A 181 7.10 -3.91 -2.19
C GLY A 181 8.36 -4.69 -1.77
N LEU A 182 9.07 -5.31 -2.73
CA LEU A 182 10.32 -6.04 -2.46
C LEU A 182 11.42 -5.15 -1.88
N PHE A 183 11.46 -3.88 -2.29
CA PHE A 183 12.48 -2.92 -1.87
C PHE A 183 11.99 -1.96 -0.80
N SER A 184 10.69 -1.98 -0.46
CA SER A 184 10.12 -1.14 0.59
C SER A 184 10.77 -1.33 1.96
N HIS A 185 11.50 -2.43 2.19
CA HIS A 185 12.18 -2.70 3.46
C HIS A 185 13.67 -3.03 3.34
N LEU A 186 14.28 -2.84 2.16
CA LEU A 186 15.73 -2.95 2.03
C LEU A 186 16.40 -1.64 2.49
N GLY A 187 17.21 -1.71 3.55
CA GLY A 187 17.92 -0.55 4.09
C GLY A 187 17.04 0.37 4.94
N LYS A 188 16.89 1.65 4.55
CA LYS A 188 16.21 2.71 5.36
C LYS A 188 14.68 2.62 5.43
N HIS A 189 14.08 1.57 4.87
CA HIS A 189 12.68 1.49 4.44
C HIS A 189 12.33 2.54 3.38
N ALA A 190 11.65 2.12 2.31
CA ALA A 190 11.36 2.92 1.13
C ALA A 190 9.84 2.93 0.84
N PRO A 191 9.08 3.86 1.46
CA PRO A 191 7.65 4.02 1.19
C PRO A 191 7.40 4.24 -0.30
N LEU A 192 6.26 3.75 -0.78
CA LEU A 192 5.86 3.93 -2.17
C LEU A 192 5.21 5.31 -2.38
N LEU A 193 5.82 6.12 -3.23
CA LEU A 193 5.27 7.37 -3.75
C LEU A 193 4.77 7.18 -5.18
N LEU A 194 3.63 7.78 -5.48
CA LEU A 194 2.98 7.64 -6.78
C LEU A 194 3.17 8.89 -7.64
N ILE A 195 3.37 8.71 -8.95
CA ILE A 195 3.52 9.82 -9.90
C ILE A 195 2.60 9.63 -11.12
N ASP A 196 2.44 10.70 -11.88
CA ASP A 196 1.87 10.63 -13.22
C ASP A 196 2.98 10.32 -14.22
N ARG A 197 2.63 9.76 -15.39
CA ARG A 197 3.59 9.47 -16.46
C ARG A 197 4.44 10.70 -16.84
N ASN A 198 3.80 11.86 -16.92
CA ASN A 198 4.40 13.06 -17.52
C ASN A 198 4.68 14.19 -16.51
N LYS A 199 4.47 13.96 -15.20
CA LYS A 199 4.77 14.96 -14.18
C LYS A 199 4.89 14.34 -12.80
N ILE A 200 5.73 14.96 -11.96
CA ILE A 200 5.64 14.77 -10.51
C ILE A 200 4.49 15.63 -9.97
N PRO A 201 3.45 15.03 -9.35
CA PRO A 201 2.38 15.80 -8.73
C PRO A 201 2.91 16.72 -7.63
N GLN A 202 2.32 17.91 -7.48
CA GLN A 202 2.80 18.91 -6.53
C GLN A 202 2.90 18.40 -5.09
N ALA A 203 1.97 17.54 -4.66
CA ALA A 203 2.01 16.93 -3.33
C ALA A 203 3.29 16.10 -3.11
N VAL A 204 3.68 15.31 -4.11
CA VAL A 204 4.88 14.47 -4.09
C VAL A 204 6.14 15.33 -4.18
N GLN A 205 6.14 16.30 -5.08
CA GLN A 205 7.26 17.24 -5.23
C GLN A 205 7.52 18.00 -3.91
N ASN A 206 6.49 18.58 -3.30
CA ASN A 206 6.61 19.29 -2.03
C ASN A 206 7.13 18.38 -0.91
N TYR A 207 6.70 17.13 -0.91
CA TYR A 207 7.12 16.16 0.09
C TYR A 207 8.60 15.76 -0.07
N LEU A 208 9.04 15.46 -1.30
CA LEU A 208 10.45 15.19 -1.58
C LEU A 208 11.33 16.36 -1.13
N ARG A 209 10.92 17.59 -1.45
CA ARG A 209 11.61 18.82 -1.03
C ARG A 209 11.64 19.00 0.49
N TYR A 210 10.54 18.69 1.17
CA TYR A 210 10.46 18.76 2.62
C TYR A 210 11.46 17.81 3.29
N LEU A 211 11.64 16.61 2.74
CA LEU A 211 12.58 15.62 3.26
C LEU A 211 14.04 15.84 2.82
N ASN A 212 14.25 16.56 1.71
CA ASN A 212 15.56 16.78 1.11
C ASN A 212 16.47 17.58 2.07
N PRO A 213 17.58 17.00 2.56
CA PRO A 213 18.50 17.67 3.46
C PRO A 213 19.29 18.78 2.77
N ALA A 214 19.53 19.87 3.50
CA ALA A 214 20.48 20.89 3.06
C ALA A 214 21.91 20.31 2.97
N LYS A 215 22.64 20.65 1.90
CA LYS A 215 24.03 20.21 1.67
C LYS A 215 24.98 20.85 2.68
N LYS A 216 25.07 20.29 3.89
CA LYS A 216 25.93 20.77 4.98
C LYS A 216 27.28 20.04 5.06
N SER A 217 27.39 18.83 4.50
CA SER A 217 28.58 17.96 4.58
C SER A 217 28.57 16.92 3.46
N THR A 218 29.72 16.33 3.13
CA THR A 218 29.86 15.14 2.28
C THR A 218 29.50 13.83 3.02
N GLN A 219 28.73 13.93 4.10
CA GLN A 219 28.26 12.82 4.91
C GLN A 219 26.74 12.84 5.03
N PRO A 220 26.10 11.68 5.33
CA PRO A 220 24.65 11.54 5.44
C PRO A 220 23.99 12.62 6.32
N PRO A 221 22.70 12.94 6.09
CA PRO A 221 21.76 12.16 5.29
C PRO A 221 21.67 12.52 3.81
N TYR A 222 21.43 11.51 2.97
CA TYR A 222 21.08 11.62 1.55
C TYR A 222 19.66 11.09 1.32
N MET A 223 19.03 11.57 0.26
CA MET A 223 17.82 10.96 -0.29
C MET A 223 18.20 9.85 -1.28
N HIS A 224 17.32 8.86 -1.44
CA HIS A 224 17.48 7.80 -2.45
C HIS A 224 16.11 7.44 -3.04
N ALA A 225 16.05 7.10 -4.32
CA ALA A 225 14.83 6.58 -4.92
C ALA A 225 15.08 5.36 -5.80
N TYR A 226 14.22 4.35 -5.65
CA TYR A 226 14.07 3.26 -6.59
C TYR A 226 12.92 3.63 -7.54
N VAL A 227 13.25 3.89 -8.80
CA VAL A 227 12.27 4.27 -9.82
C VAL A 227 11.91 3.02 -10.63
N TYR A 228 10.62 2.65 -10.63
CA TYR A 228 10.13 1.47 -11.34
C TYR A 228 9.40 1.91 -12.60
N GLY A 229 9.97 1.58 -13.75
CA GLY A 229 9.39 1.90 -15.04
C GLY A 229 10.43 1.99 -16.14
N ASN A 230 10.00 2.50 -17.28
CA ASN A 230 10.83 2.81 -18.43
C ASN A 230 10.33 4.12 -19.06
N PHE A 231 10.88 4.51 -20.21
CA PHE A 231 10.44 5.73 -20.90
C PHE A 231 8.99 5.70 -21.42
N ASP A 232 8.37 4.52 -21.51
CA ASP A 232 6.97 4.40 -21.88
C ASP A 232 6.05 4.70 -20.69
N SER A 233 6.39 4.20 -19.49
CA SER A 233 5.59 4.38 -18.28
C SER A 233 5.92 5.65 -17.48
N ILE A 234 7.14 6.17 -17.59
CA ILE A 234 7.59 7.43 -16.99
C ILE A 234 8.37 8.22 -18.04
N GLY A 235 7.81 9.35 -18.47
CA GLY A 235 8.43 10.18 -19.51
C GLY A 235 9.83 10.66 -19.13
N TYR A 236 10.69 10.86 -20.13
CA TYR A 236 12.08 11.29 -19.92
C TYR A 236 12.18 12.54 -19.02
N GLU A 237 11.37 13.57 -19.31
CA GLU A 237 11.33 14.80 -18.51
C GLU A 237 10.94 14.54 -17.05
N THR A 238 10.02 13.61 -16.81
CA THR A 238 9.62 13.23 -15.45
C THR A 238 10.74 12.49 -14.72
N GLN A 239 11.51 11.65 -15.40
CA GLN A 239 12.68 11.00 -14.80
C GLN A 239 13.76 12.02 -14.43
N VAL A 240 13.99 13.04 -15.27
CA VAL A 240 14.89 14.16 -14.94
C VAL A 240 14.37 14.94 -13.73
N GLN A 241 13.07 15.28 -13.70
CA GLN A 241 12.47 15.94 -12.53
C GLN A 241 12.64 15.13 -11.24
N ILE A 242 12.55 13.79 -11.32
CA ILE A 242 12.71 12.92 -10.15
C ILE A 242 14.14 13.09 -9.63
N GLU A 243 15.15 12.96 -10.49
CA GLU A 243 16.55 13.16 -10.13
C GLU A 243 16.77 14.54 -9.48
N GLU A 244 16.27 15.61 -10.10
CA GLU A 244 16.41 16.99 -9.59
C GLU A 244 15.80 17.20 -8.20
N GLU A 245 14.69 16.53 -7.86
CA GLU A 245 14.06 16.67 -6.55
C GLU A 245 14.78 15.89 -5.44
N ILE A 246 15.56 14.87 -5.80
CA ILE A 246 16.24 13.97 -4.85
C ILE A 246 17.69 14.40 -4.62
N ILE A 247 18.35 15.02 -5.61
CA ILE A 247 19.69 15.58 -5.44
C ILE A 247 19.71 16.63 -4.31
N LEU A 248 20.79 16.64 -3.53
CA LEU A 248 21.00 17.62 -2.46
C LEU A 248 20.93 19.06 -3.00
N ARG A 249 20.11 19.90 -2.37
CA ARG A 249 20.02 21.31 -2.75
C ARG A 249 21.27 22.07 -2.34
N GLU A 250 21.90 22.73 -3.31
CA GLU A 250 22.86 23.79 -3.05
C GLU A 250 22.08 25.04 -2.62
N HIS A 251 22.58 25.76 -1.61
CA HIS A 251 22.00 27.02 -1.16
C HIS A 251 22.30 28.14 -2.15
#